data_AF-A0A352XLQ8-F1
#
_entry.id   AF-A0A352XLQ8-F1
#
_cell.length_a   1.000
_cell.length_b   1.000
_cell.length_c   1.000
_cell.angle_alpha   90.00
_cell.angle_beta   90.00
_cell.angle_gamma   90.00
#
_symmetry.space_group_name_H-M   'P 1'
#
loop_
_entity.id
_entity.type
_entity.pdbx_description
1 polymer ?
#
loop_
_entity_poly.entity_id
_entity_poly.type
_entity_poly.pdbx_seq_one_letter_code
_entity_poly.pdbx_strand_id
1 'polypeptide(L)' 'KIVELDARPSDCIALSVRVGAPIYVVAELWHSLNDVSQTLEDMRREAEGS' A
#
# COMPACT_ATOMS: atom_id res chain seq x y z
N LYS A 1 16.12 2.73 19.17
CA LYS A 1 15.03 2.01 19.88
C LYS A 1 13.84 1.95 18.93
N ILE A 2 13.29 0.77 18.68
CA ILE A 2 12.09 0.61 17.84
C ILE A 2 10.86 0.71 18.77
N VAL A 3 9.81 1.40 18.31
CA VAL A 3 8.54 1.54 19.02
C VAL A 3 7.44 1.05 18.10
N GLU A 4 6.60 0.16 18.62
CA GLU A 4 5.43 -0.34 17.90
C GLU A 4 4.24 0.56 18.20
N LEU A 5 3.53 0.96 17.15
CA LEU A 5 2.37 1.83 17.22
C LEU A 5 1.24 1.15 16.46
N ASP A 6 0.09 0.98 17.12
CA ASP A 6 -1.11 0.51 16.44
C ASP A 6 -1.73 1.65 15.64
N ALA A 7 -1.89 1.42 14.34
CA ALA A 7 -2.39 2.42 13.40
C ALA A 7 -3.12 1.72 12.25
N ARG A 8 -4.10 2.42 11.66
CA ARG A 8 -4.84 1.90 10.52
C ARG A 8 -3.92 1.79 9.30
N PRO A 9 -4.12 0.79 8.41
CA PRO A 9 -3.29 0.62 7.22
C PRO A 9 -3.16 1.87 6.35
N SER A 10 -4.24 2.65 6.20
CA SER A 10 -4.23 3.90 5.41
C SER A 10 -3.23 4.92 5.95
N ASP A 11 -3.16 5.08 7.27
CA ASP A 11 -2.28 6.05 7.92
C ASP A 11 -0.81 5.61 7.78
N CYS A 12 -0.54 4.31 7.93
CA CYS A 12 0.78 3.72 7.72
C CYS A 12 1.30 3.90 6.28
N ILE A 13 0.44 3.69 5.28
CA ILE A 13 0.80 3.87 3.86
C ILE A 13 1.12 5.34 3.58
N ALA A 14 0.25 6.27 4.01
CA ALA A 14 0.44 7.69 3.77
C ALA A 14 1.76 8.22 4.37
N LEU A 15 2.08 7.79 5.60
CA LEU A 15 3.33 8.14 6.26
C LEU A 15 4.54 7.55 5.52
N SER A 16 4.48 6.25 5.17
CA SER A 16 5.58 5.56 4.50
C SER A 16 5.92 6.21 3.15
N VAL A 17 4.90 6.56 2.35
CA VAL A 17 5.07 7.28 1.08
C VAL A 17 5.69 8.66 1.32
N ARG A 18 5.22 9.41 2.32
CA ARG A 18 5.73 10.76 2.62
C ARG A 18 7.23 10.76 2.99
N VAL A 19 7.69 9.76 3.75
CA VAL A 19 9.07 9.70 4.24
C VAL A 19 9.98 8.80 3.39
N GLY A 20 9.43 8.16 2.35
CA GLY A 20 10.17 7.20 1.52
C GLY A 20 10.57 5.92 2.26
N ALA A 21 9.81 5.50 3.26
CA ALA A 21 10.08 4.29 4.02
C ALA A 21 9.56 3.03 3.29
N PRO A 22 10.26 1.89 3.39
CA PRO A 22 9.78 0.62 2.85
C PRO A 22 8.54 0.13 3.60
N ILE A 23 7.62 -0.49 2.86
CA ILE A 23 6.42 -1.14 3.41
C ILE A 23 6.66 -2.65 3.38
N TYR A 24 6.43 -3.31 4.51
CA TYR A 24 6.47 -4.76 4.64
C TYR A 24 5.07 -5.30 4.95
N VAL A 25 4.77 -6.47 4.41
CA VAL A 25 3.49 -7.17 4.59
C VAL A 25 3.73 -8.60 5.04
N VAL A 26 2.79 -9.14 5.81
CA VAL A 26 2.83 -10.55 6.21
C VAL A 26 2.61 -11.43 4.99
N ALA A 27 3.53 -12.37 4.72
CA ALA A 27 3.51 -13.17 3.50
C ALA A 27 2.23 -14.00 3.34
N GLU A 28 1.73 -14.61 4.42
CA GLU A 28 0.48 -15.38 4.39
C GLU A 28 -0.72 -14.49 4.00
N LEU A 29 -0.80 -13.29 4.58
CA LEU A 29 -1.82 -12.31 4.24
C LEU A 29 -1.71 -11.91 2.76
N TRP A 30 -0.50 -11.61 2.27
CA TRP A 30 -0.26 -11.25 0.88
C TRP A 30 -0.81 -12.30 -0.11
N HIS A 31 -0.58 -13.59 0.17
CA HIS A 31 -1.06 -14.68 -0.69
C HIS A 31 -2.57 -14.96 -0.57
N SER A 32 -3.22 -14.51 0.52
CA SER A 32 -4.66 -14.70 0.72
C SER A 32 -5.53 -13.63 0.04
N LEU A 33 -4.92 -12.52 -0.39
CA LEU A 33 -5.64 -11.38 -0.96
C LEU A 33 -5.90 -11.58 -2.45
N ASN A 34 -6.95 -10.92 -2.95
CA ASN A 34 -7.26 -10.90 -4.37
C ASN A 34 -6.28 -10.00 -5.13
N ASP A 35 -5.96 -10.39 -6.37
CA ASP A 35 -5.19 -9.57 -7.29
C ASP A 35 -6.00 -8.31 -7.67
N VAL A 36 -5.38 -7.13 -7.49
CA VAL A 36 -5.95 -5.82 -7.82
C VAL A 36 -5.15 -5.08 -8.90
N SER A 37 -4.27 -5.80 -9.61
CA SER A 37 -3.41 -5.23 -10.66
C SER A 37 -4.24 -4.59 -11.78
N GLN A 38 -5.35 -5.21 -12.17
CA GLN A 38 -6.25 -4.65 -13.18
C GLN A 38 -6.83 -3.29 -12.72
N THR A 39 -7.30 -3.20 -11.48
CA THR A 39 -7.81 -1.93 -10.93
C THR A 39 -6.73 -0.86 -10.93
N LEU A 40 -5.48 -1.21 -10.60
CA LEU A 40 -4.37 -0.27 -10.65
C LEU A 40 -4.06 0.19 -12.08
N GLU A 41 -4.12 -0.71 -13.07
CA GLU A 41 -3.97 -0.35 -14.48
C GLU A 41 -5.07 0.60 -14.95
N ASP A 42 -6.32 0.34 -14.58
CA ASP A 42 -7.46 1.18 -14.94
C ASP A 42 -7.30 2.60 -14.35
N MET A 43 -6.94 2.71 -13.06
CA MET A 43 -6.66 3.99 -12.41
C MET A 43 -5.53 4.79 -13.09
N ARG A 44 -4.50 4.11 -13.60
CA ARG A 44 -3.40 4.76 -14.32
C ARG A 44 -3.86 5.30 -15.67
N ARG A 45 -4.63 4.51 -16.43
CA ARG A 45 -5.20 4.95 -17.72
C ARG A 45 -6.10 6.16 -17.55
N GLU A 46 -6.92 6.18 -16.49
CA GLU A 46 -7.76 7.33 -16.15
C GLU A 46 -6.93 8.59 -15.81
N ALA A 47 -5.83 8.43 -15.08
CA ALA A 47 -4.94 9.53 -14.73
C ALA A 47 -4.14 10.08 -15.93
N GLU A 48 -3.80 9.24 -16.91
CA GLU A 48 -3.06 9.62 -18.12
C GLU A 48 -3.97 10.20 -19.23
N GLY A 49 -5.26 9.86 -19.21
CA GLY A 49 -6.26 10.34 -20.16
C GLY A 49 -6.92 11.68 -19.79
N SER A 50 -6.52 12.31 -18.69
CA SER A 50 -6.98 13.64 -18.23
C SER A 50 -5.98 14.75 -18.50
#